data_AF-A0AAW0NJ37-F1
#
_entry.id   AF-A0AAW0NJ37-F1
#
_cell.length_a   1.000
_cell.length_b   1.000
_cell.length_c   1.000
_cell.angle_alpha   90.00
_cell.angle_beta   90.00
_cell.angle_gamma   90.00
#
_symmetry.space_group_name_H-M   'P 1'
#
loop_
_entity.id
_entity.type
_entity.pdbx_description
1 polymer ?
#
loop_
_entity_poly.entity_id
_entity_poly.type
_entity_poly.pdbx_seq_one_letter_code
_entity_poly.pdbx_strand_id
1 'polypeptide(L)'
;MSMENHCSVEQQRVMAQHLTHILGNKLLKTTLDGKPPIRLPSPQELKGKILVKAKKIGGLEETEVSDDEDGAEIDDDSIHRDSLRRRVMRSLPELQHSRIHSKFYEVASFTESKARKQLKEAGAEFVNHNARQLTRVYPSGFRTDSSNYNPQEMWNVGCQIGDQWSAAAQSEHKGRFHRGSSGASEIHGVPLDQNKQETRWIENNGFNPVWYDTLRFTIHAPELAMVRFVVEDYDKTSKNDFVGQYTLPLSCMQQGYRHIHLLSKDGTSIPPSSLFVHVRITEL
;
A
#
# COMPACT_ATOMS: atom_id res chain seq x y z
N MET A 1 -15.84 -5.35 5.88
CA MET A 1 -15.42 -6.77 5.96
C MET A 1 -15.44 -7.36 4.56
N SER A 2 -14.32 -7.87 4.07
CA SER A 2 -14.23 -8.59 2.80
C SER A 2 -14.36 -10.08 3.07
N MET A 3 -15.33 -10.75 2.46
CA MET A 3 -15.54 -12.19 2.65
C MET A 3 -15.16 -12.94 1.37
N GLU A 4 -14.27 -13.90 1.51
CA GLU A 4 -14.00 -14.94 0.52
C GLU A 4 -14.73 -16.20 1.00
N ASN A 5 -15.75 -16.61 0.25
CA ASN A 5 -16.75 -17.55 0.73
C ASN A 5 -16.69 -18.85 -0.06
N HIS A 6 -16.22 -19.90 0.60
CA HIS A 6 -16.13 -21.28 0.10
C HIS A 6 -17.12 -22.22 0.80
N CYS A 7 -18.11 -21.66 1.50
CA CYS A 7 -19.07 -22.42 2.31
C CYS A 7 -20.27 -22.92 1.49
N SER A 8 -20.89 -24.02 1.93
CA SER A 8 -22.17 -24.49 1.37
C SER A 8 -23.28 -23.48 1.62
N VAL A 9 -24.39 -23.56 0.88
CA VAL A 9 -25.53 -22.63 1.02
C VAL A 9 -26.09 -22.65 2.46
N GLU A 10 -26.13 -23.82 3.09
CA GLU A 10 -26.56 -23.99 4.49
C GLU A 10 -25.64 -23.22 5.44
N GLN A 11 -24.33 -23.37 5.28
CA GLN A 11 -23.33 -22.66 6.08
C GLN A 11 -23.36 -21.14 5.81
N GLN A 12 -23.62 -20.71 4.58
CA GLN A 12 -23.80 -19.30 4.25
C GLN A 12 -25.01 -18.69 4.97
N ARG A 13 -26.10 -19.44 5.14
CA ARG A 13 -27.26 -19.00 5.95
C ARG A 13 -26.87 -18.82 7.41
N VAL A 14 -26.12 -19.77 7.97
CA VAL A 14 -25.60 -19.67 9.36
C VAL A 14 -24.69 -18.46 9.51
N MET A 15 -23.78 -18.23 8.55
CA MET A 15 -22.91 -17.05 8.53
C MET A 15 -23.72 -15.74 8.50
N ALA A 16 -24.76 -15.65 7.66
CA ALA A 16 -25.64 -14.48 7.59
C ALA A 16 -26.40 -14.23 8.91
N GLN A 17 -26.84 -15.30 9.58
CA GLN A 17 -27.46 -15.22 10.90
C GLN A 17 -26.48 -14.69 11.95
N HIS A 18 -25.25 -15.21 11.98
CA HIS A 18 -24.21 -14.74 12.89
C HIS A 18 -23.86 -13.27 12.63
N LEU A 19 -23.66 -12.86 11.38
CA LEU A 19 -23.40 -11.46 11.06
C LEU A 19 -24.53 -10.55 11.53
N THR A 20 -25.78 -10.96 11.32
CA THR A 20 -26.94 -10.19 11.78
C THR A 20 -27.02 -10.10 13.30
N HIS A 21 -26.80 -11.21 14.00
CA HIS A 21 -26.93 -11.27 15.45
C HIS A 21 -25.78 -10.55 16.16
N ILE A 22 -24.54 -10.79 15.74
CA ILE A 22 -23.32 -10.27 16.38
C ILE A 22 -23.15 -8.78 16.07
N LEU A 23 -23.31 -8.38 14.80
CA LEU A 23 -23.07 -6.99 14.39
C LEU A 23 -24.32 -6.12 14.56
N GLY A 24 -25.51 -6.72 14.67
CA GLY A 24 -26.75 -6.03 15.00
C GLY A 24 -27.01 -4.80 14.13
N ASN A 25 -27.14 -3.64 14.78
CA ASN A 25 -27.40 -2.34 14.16
C ASN A 25 -26.18 -1.70 13.47
N LYS A 26 -24.97 -2.23 13.72
CA LYS A 26 -23.74 -1.80 13.03
C LYS A 26 -23.70 -2.36 11.61
N LEU A 27 -24.25 -3.54 11.36
CA LEU A 27 -24.29 -4.10 10.01
C LEU A 27 -25.20 -3.29 9.10
N LEU A 28 -24.64 -2.76 8.01
CA LEU A 28 -25.43 -2.08 6.97
C LEU A 28 -26.05 -3.14 6.06
N LYS A 29 -27.37 -3.35 6.19
CA LYS A 29 -28.11 -4.36 5.42
C LYS A 29 -28.80 -3.82 4.17
N THR A 30 -29.13 -2.53 4.18
CA THR A 30 -29.81 -1.81 3.09
C THR A 30 -29.07 -0.52 2.77
N THR A 31 -29.54 0.21 1.76
CA THR A 31 -29.04 1.57 1.49
C THR A 31 -29.39 2.51 2.65
N LEU A 32 -28.57 3.54 2.87
CA LEU A 32 -28.68 4.44 4.02
C LEU A 32 -30.06 5.11 4.12
N ASP A 33 -30.63 5.52 2.98
CA ASP A 33 -31.90 6.26 2.91
C ASP A 33 -33.04 5.44 2.27
N GLY A 34 -32.85 4.13 2.07
CA GLY A 34 -33.80 3.30 1.31
C GLY A 34 -33.88 3.64 -0.19
N LYS A 35 -33.10 4.61 -0.67
CA LYS A 35 -33.00 5.00 -2.08
C LYS A 35 -31.86 4.26 -2.79
N PRO A 36 -31.94 4.04 -4.12
CA PRO A 36 -30.81 3.54 -4.88
C PRO A 36 -29.65 4.55 -4.79
N PRO A 37 -28.43 4.10 -4.47
CA PRO A 37 -27.30 5.01 -4.34
C PRO A 37 -26.94 5.57 -5.73
N ILE A 38 -26.47 6.82 -5.76
CA ILE A 38 -25.98 7.50 -6.97
C ILE A 38 -24.44 7.64 -6.92
N ARG A 39 -23.87 7.47 -5.71
CA ARG A 39 -22.44 7.49 -5.42
C ARG A 39 -22.14 6.61 -4.20
N LEU A 40 -20.86 6.35 -3.96
CA LEU A 40 -20.42 5.76 -2.69
C LEU A 40 -20.72 6.75 -1.55
N PRO A 41 -21.28 6.28 -0.41
CA PRO A 41 -21.41 7.10 0.77
C PRO A 41 -20.05 7.52 1.33
N SER A 42 -19.99 8.70 1.92
CA SER A 42 -18.81 9.21 2.61
C SER A 42 -18.51 8.42 3.89
N PRO A 43 -17.26 8.45 4.38
CA PRO A 43 -16.91 7.84 5.67
C PRO A 43 -17.77 8.35 6.83
N GLN A 44 -18.15 9.63 6.80
CA GLN A 44 -19.00 10.24 7.83
C GLN A 44 -20.43 9.70 7.80
N GLU A 45 -21.02 9.50 6.62
CA GLU A 45 -22.34 8.88 6.46
C GLU A 45 -22.33 7.39 6.90
N LEU A 46 -21.19 6.72 6.78
CA LEU A 46 -20.99 5.33 7.20
C LEU A 46 -20.49 5.20 8.65
N LYS A 47 -20.46 6.29 9.42
CA LYS A 47 -19.90 6.26 10.78
C LYS A 47 -20.63 5.25 11.66
N GLY A 48 -19.87 4.32 12.25
CA GLY A 48 -20.39 3.25 13.10
C GLY A 48 -21.07 2.10 12.34
N LYS A 49 -21.00 2.09 11.00
CA LYS A 49 -21.52 1.02 10.16
C LYS A 49 -20.42 0.06 9.70
N ILE A 50 -20.79 -1.20 9.50
CA ILE A 50 -19.96 -2.27 8.97
C ILE A 50 -20.56 -2.71 7.65
N LEU A 51 -19.77 -2.62 6.59
CA LEU A 51 -20.13 -3.05 5.24
C LEU A 51 -19.56 -4.43 4.96
N VAL A 52 -20.27 -5.23 4.16
CA VAL A 52 -19.82 -6.55 3.71
C VAL A 52 -19.55 -6.50 2.21
N LYS A 53 -18.33 -6.85 1.79
CA LYS A 53 -17.96 -7.08 0.39
C LYS A 53 -17.98 -8.58 0.14
N ALA A 54 -18.86 -9.02 -0.76
CA ALA A 54 -19.02 -10.42 -1.17
C ALA A 54 -19.52 -10.47 -2.62
N LYS A 55 -19.37 -11.62 -3.28
CA LYS A 55 -19.93 -11.85 -4.63
C LYS A 55 -21.46 -11.76 -4.55
N LYS A 56 -22.06 -10.85 -5.34
CA LYS A 56 -23.52 -10.70 -5.42
C LYS A 56 -24.08 -11.74 -6.39
N ILE A 57 -25.06 -12.53 -5.95
CA ILE A 57 -25.75 -13.48 -6.81
C ILE A 57 -26.82 -12.72 -7.61
N GLY A 58 -26.82 -12.84 -8.96
CA GLY A 58 -27.88 -12.31 -9.83
C GLY A 58 -27.63 -10.94 -10.49
N GLY A 59 -26.38 -10.58 -10.80
CA GLY A 59 -26.10 -9.51 -11.77
C GLY A 59 -26.08 -10.08 -13.18
N LEU A 60 -26.93 -9.57 -14.09
CA LEU A 60 -26.76 -9.79 -15.53
C LEU A 60 -25.37 -9.27 -15.92
N GLU A 61 -24.64 -10.07 -16.68
CA GLU A 61 -23.21 -9.97 -17.05
C GLU A 61 -22.23 -10.59 -16.03
N GLU A 62 -22.18 -11.92 -16.04
CA GLU A 62 -21.02 -12.69 -15.56
C GLU A 62 -19.84 -12.42 -16.51
N THR A 63 -19.00 -11.44 -16.18
CA THR A 63 -17.59 -11.50 -16.61
C THR A 63 -16.85 -12.31 -15.55
N GLU A 64 -16.88 -13.63 -15.70
CA GLU A 64 -15.91 -14.49 -15.02
C GLU A 64 -14.53 -14.19 -15.61
N VAL A 65 -13.74 -13.41 -14.88
CA VAL A 65 -12.31 -13.30 -15.14
C VAL A 65 -11.67 -14.49 -14.43
N SER A 66 -11.35 -15.53 -15.18
CA SER A 66 -10.57 -16.66 -14.71
C SER A 66 -9.17 -16.18 -14.30
N ASP A 67 -8.75 -16.48 -13.07
CA ASP A 67 -7.43 -16.15 -12.51
C ASP A 67 -6.28 -17.06 -13.04
N ASP A 68 -6.47 -17.76 -14.17
CA ASP A 68 -5.53 -18.76 -14.69
C ASP A 68 -4.36 -18.19 -15.52
N GLU A 69 -3.85 -16.99 -15.21
CA GLU A 69 -2.63 -16.44 -15.86
C GLU A 69 -1.38 -16.43 -14.96
N ASP A 70 -1.37 -17.10 -13.81
CA ASP A 70 -0.13 -17.38 -13.05
C ASP A 70 0.54 -18.69 -13.52
N GLY A 71 0.67 -18.86 -14.84
CA GLY A 71 1.26 -20.02 -15.50
C GLY A 71 2.29 -19.64 -16.57
N ALA A 72 3.57 -19.76 -16.20
CA ALA A 72 4.79 -19.77 -17.01
C ALA A 72 5.33 -18.42 -17.55
N GLU A 73 6.37 -17.89 -16.88
CA GLU A 73 7.49 -17.31 -17.60
C GLU A 73 8.48 -18.45 -17.93
N ILE A 74 8.54 -18.86 -19.19
CA ILE A 74 9.67 -19.62 -19.74
C ILE A 74 10.23 -18.84 -20.93
N ASP A 75 11.55 -18.83 -20.94
CA ASP A 75 12.52 -18.07 -21.70
C ASP A 75 12.47 -18.22 -23.23
N ASP A 76 13.23 -17.31 -23.82
CA ASP A 76 13.53 -16.85 -25.17
C ASP A 76 13.33 -17.73 -26.42
N ASP A 77 13.12 -16.97 -27.49
CA ASP A 77 13.48 -17.17 -28.89
C ASP A 77 12.55 -17.93 -29.87
N SER A 78 12.18 -17.14 -30.91
CA SER A 78 11.64 -17.52 -32.22
C SER A 78 10.16 -17.96 -32.34
N ILE A 79 9.32 -17.04 -32.86
CA ILE A 79 8.57 -17.19 -34.14
C ILE A 79 7.33 -16.25 -34.19
N HIS A 80 7.35 -15.43 -35.25
CA HIS A 80 6.26 -14.73 -35.93
C HIS A 80 5.68 -13.42 -35.38
N ARG A 81 6.00 -12.37 -36.16
CA ARG A 81 5.68 -10.94 -36.10
C ARG A 81 4.18 -10.59 -36.19
N ASP A 82 3.28 -11.56 -36.00
CA ASP A 82 1.82 -11.44 -36.19
C ASP A 82 1.03 -11.61 -34.88
N SER A 83 1.72 -12.00 -33.79
CA SER A 83 1.19 -12.10 -32.43
C SER A 83 1.29 -10.77 -31.66
N LEU A 84 2.19 -9.86 -32.06
CA LEU A 84 2.41 -8.57 -31.37
C LEU A 84 1.21 -7.61 -31.51
N ARG A 85 0.46 -7.65 -32.62
CA ARG A 85 -0.75 -6.83 -32.79
C ARG A 85 -1.95 -7.34 -31.98
N ARG A 86 -2.02 -8.65 -31.69
CA ARG A 86 -3.12 -9.24 -30.89
C ARG A 86 -2.89 -9.13 -29.38
N ARG A 87 -1.63 -9.02 -28.94
CA ARG A 87 -1.25 -8.95 -27.52
C ARG A 87 -1.39 -7.54 -26.91
N VAL A 88 -1.47 -6.50 -27.74
CA VAL A 88 -1.65 -5.08 -27.33
C VAL A 88 -3.11 -4.73 -26.99
N MET A 89 -4.08 -5.61 -27.24
CA MET A 89 -5.51 -5.28 -27.11
C MET A 89 -6.26 -5.94 -25.94
N ARG A 90 -5.63 -6.77 -25.09
CA ARG A 90 -6.35 -7.52 -24.04
C ARG A 90 -6.19 -7.01 -22.60
N SER A 91 -5.33 -6.03 -22.32
CA SER A 91 -5.17 -5.46 -20.98
C SER A 91 -5.89 -4.12 -20.74
N LEU A 92 -5.98 -3.30 -21.79
CA LEU A 92 -6.82 -2.08 -21.86
C LEU A 92 -8.33 -2.30 -21.60
N PRO A 93 -8.95 -3.45 -21.94
CA PRO A 93 -10.39 -3.62 -21.80
C PRO A 93 -10.88 -3.53 -20.36
N GLU A 94 -10.18 -4.02 -19.34
CA GLU A 94 -10.76 -4.09 -17.98
C GLU A 94 -11.07 -2.69 -17.40
N LEU A 95 -10.13 -1.75 -17.47
CA LEU A 95 -10.32 -0.40 -16.93
C LEU A 95 -11.19 0.48 -17.86
N GLN A 96 -11.09 0.30 -19.18
CA GLN A 96 -11.91 1.04 -20.14
C GLN A 96 -13.36 0.52 -20.21
N HIS A 97 -13.59 -0.80 -20.16
CA HIS A 97 -14.93 -1.37 -19.99
C HIS A 97 -15.50 -1.00 -18.64
N SER A 98 -14.69 -1.02 -17.57
CA SER A 98 -15.14 -0.59 -16.25
C SER A 98 -15.67 0.85 -16.27
N ARG A 99 -15.02 1.78 -16.98
CA ARG A 99 -15.53 3.15 -17.14
C ARG A 99 -16.93 3.24 -17.77
N ILE A 100 -17.29 2.31 -18.64
CA ILE A 100 -18.54 2.33 -19.41
C ILE A 100 -19.63 1.49 -18.73
N HIS A 101 -19.25 0.36 -18.12
CA HIS A 101 -20.19 -0.67 -17.67
C HIS A 101 -20.20 -0.87 -16.16
N SER A 102 -19.10 -0.56 -15.46
CA SER A 102 -18.97 -0.87 -14.04
C SER A 102 -19.56 0.25 -13.18
N LYS A 103 -20.28 -0.16 -12.14
CA LYS A 103 -21.01 0.75 -11.26
C LYS A 103 -20.12 1.22 -10.12
N PHE A 104 -20.36 2.42 -9.60
CA PHE A 104 -19.53 3.01 -8.52
C PHE A 104 -19.46 2.16 -7.24
N TYR A 105 -20.40 1.22 -7.05
CA TYR A 105 -20.45 0.32 -5.90
C TYR A 105 -19.77 -1.04 -6.14
N GLU A 106 -19.25 -1.28 -7.35
CA GLU A 106 -18.43 -2.44 -7.65
C GLU A 106 -16.99 -2.17 -7.22
N VAL A 107 -16.37 -3.19 -6.64
CA VAL A 107 -15.01 -3.12 -6.11
C VAL A 107 -14.14 -4.05 -6.95
N ALA A 108 -13.18 -3.48 -7.68
CA ALA A 108 -12.19 -4.25 -8.40
C ALA A 108 -11.20 -4.90 -7.43
N SER A 109 -10.72 -6.11 -7.73
CA SER A 109 -9.71 -6.80 -6.91
C SER A 109 -8.61 -7.32 -7.81
N PHE A 110 -7.35 -6.97 -7.52
CA PHE A 110 -6.18 -7.35 -8.30
C PHE A 110 -5.10 -7.97 -7.40
N THR A 111 -4.40 -8.98 -7.90
CA THR A 111 -3.08 -9.36 -7.38
C THR A 111 -2.10 -8.19 -7.58
N GLU A 112 -1.04 -8.11 -6.75
CA GLU A 112 -0.02 -7.08 -6.92
C GLU A 112 0.61 -7.11 -8.31
N SER A 113 0.81 -8.30 -8.89
CA SER A 113 1.40 -8.48 -10.22
C SER A 113 0.51 -7.89 -11.31
N LYS A 114 -0.81 -8.16 -11.24
CA LYS A 114 -1.80 -7.62 -12.17
C LYS A 114 -1.94 -6.10 -12.02
N ALA A 115 -1.95 -5.59 -10.79
CA ALA A 115 -1.98 -4.16 -10.53
C ALA A 115 -0.74 -3.43 -11.08
N ARG A 116 0.47 -4.00 -10.91
CA ARG A 116 1.71 -3.44 -11.50
C ARG A 116 1.68 -3.43 -13.02
N LYS A 117 1.15 -4.48 -13.64
CA LYS A 117 0.97 -4.54 -15.10
C LYS A 117 0.05 -3.41 -15.59
N GLN A 118 -1.11 -3.24 -14.95
CA GLN A 118 -2.04 -2.15 -15.27
C GLN A 118 -1.44 -0.76 -15.05
N LEU A 119 -0.67 -0.58 -13.98
CA LEU A 119 0.07 0.67 -13.73
C LEU A 119 1.04 1.00 -14.89
N LYS A 120 1.80 0.00 -15.37
CA LYS A 120 2.76 0.18 -16.47
C LYS A 120 2.07 0.46 -17.81
N GLU A 121 0.96 -0.20 -18.08
CA GLU A 121 0.31 -0.16 -19.38
C GLU A 121 -0.72 0.98 -19.51
N ALA A 122 -1.42 1.33 -18.42
CA ALA A 122 -2.56 2.24 -18.43
C ALA A 122 -2.71 3.02 -17.09
N GLY A 123 -1.59 3.56 -16.57
CA GLY A 123 -1.57 4.24 -15.27
C GLY A 123 -2.55 5.41 -15.13
N ALA A 124 -2.71 6.24 -16.18
CA ALA A 124 -3.64 7.36 -16.17
C ALA A 124 -5.10 6.90 -16.15
N GLU A 125 -5.43 5.84 -16.89
CA GLU A 125 -6.74 5.20 -16.85
C GLU A 125 -7.03 4.61 -15.48
N PHE A 126 -6.02 4.02 -14.84
CA PHE A 126 -6.14 3.44 -13.50
C PHE A 126 -6.43 4.51 -12.44
N VAL A 127 -5.72 5.65 -12.48
CA VAL A 127 -6.02 6.81 -11.62
C VAL A 127 -7.48 7.26 -11.79
N ASN A 128 -7.92 7.41 -13.03
CA ASN A 128 -9.27 7.84 -13.36
C ASN A 128 -10.35 6.83 -12.93
N HIS A 129 -10.06 5.53 -13.00
CA HIS A 129 -10.93 4.47 -12.46
C HIS A 129 -11.07 4.62 -10.95
N ASN A 130 -9.94 4.78 -10.25
CA ASN A 130 -9.89 4.92 -8.79
C ASN A 130 -10.51 6.23 -8.27
N ALA A 131 -10.68 7.24 -9.11
CA ALA A 131 -11.42 8.46 -8.76
C ALA A 131 -12.94 8.22 -8.56
N ARG A 132 -13.48 7.09 -9.07
CA ARG A 132 -14.92 6.79 -9.06
C ARG A 132 -15.26 5.47 -8.39
N GLN A 133 -14.30 4.55 -8.31
CA GLN A 133 -14.48 3.19 -7.82
C GLN A 133 -13.40 2.81 -6.82
N LEU A 134 -13.71 1.80 -6.00
CA LEU A 134 -12.77 1.25 -5.04
C LEU A 134 -12.00 0.09 -5.67
N THR A 135 -10.68 0.13 -5.53
CA THR A 135 -9.79 -0.96 -5.92
C THR A 135 -9.16 -1.59 -4.70
N ARG A 136 -9.22 -2.93 -4.65
CA ARG A 136 -8.47 -3.76 -3.71
C ARG A 136 -7.24 -4.35 -4.39
N VAL A 137 -6.05 -4.15 -3.82
CA VAL A 137 -4.82 -4.84 -4.22
C VAL A 137 -4.37 -5.78 -3.10
N TYR A 138 -4.04 -7.03 -3.44
CA TYR A 138 -3.57 -8.03 -2.48
C TYR A 138 -2.27 -8.69 -2.93
N PRO A 139 -1.45 -9.20 -1.98
CA PRO A 139 -0.18 -9.83 -2.29
C PRO A 139 -0.34 -11.03 -3.21
N SER A 140 0.71 -11.33 -4.00
CA SER A 140 0.73 -12.52 -4.84
C SER A 140 0.75 -13.80 -3.99
N GLY A 141 0.10 -14.87 -4.48
CA GLY A 141 0.15 -16.19 -3.86
C GLY A 141 1.55 -16.81 -3.80
N PHE A 142 2.50 -16.30 -4.59
CA PHE A 142 3.91 -16.69 -4.51
C PHE A 142 4.61 -16.19 -3.23
N ARG A 143 4.03 -15.21 -2.52
CA ARG A 143 4.55 -14.72 -1.23
C ARG A 143 4.14 -15.63 -0.07
N THR A 144 4.65 -16.86 -0.09
CA THR A 144 4.37 -17.87 0.95
C THR A 144 4.99 -17.51 2.30
N ASP A 145 5.97 -16.62 2.32
CA ASP A 145 6.59 -16.03 3.50
C ASP A 145 5.76 -14.90 4.14
N SER A 146 4.59 -14.57 3.58
CA SER A 146 3.75 -13.43 3.99
C SER A 146 4.47 -12.07 3.90
N SER A 147 5.47 -11.96 3.03
CA SER A 147 6.06 -10.67 2.68
C SER A 147 5.02 -9.73 2.07
N ASN A 148 5.26 -8.43 2.16
CA ASN A 148 4.36 -7.40 1.62
C ASN A 148 5.01 -6.69 0.43
N TYR A 149 4.18 -6.24 -0.52
CA TYR A 149 4.60 -5.31 -1.57
C TYR A 149 4.71 -3.88 -1.02
N ASN A 150 5.33 -2.98 -1.80
CA ASN A 150 5.35 -1.55 -1.50
C ASN A 150 3.98 -0.92 -1.85
N PRO A 151 3.18 -0.46 -0.88
CA PRO A 151 1.86 0.08 -1.17
C PRO A 151 1.91 1.47 -1.79
N GLN A 152 3.04 2.20 -1.70
CA GLN A 152 3.20 3.50 -2.34
C GLN A 152 2.98 3.41 -3.85
N GLU A 153 3.41 2.33 -4.50
CA GLU A 153 3.17 2.12 -5.93
C GLU A 153 1.67 2.10 -6.26
N MET A 154 0.85 1.52 -5.37
CA MET A 154 -0.59 1.43 -5.53
C MET A 154 -1.28 2.75 -5.13
N TRP A 155 -0.77 3.45 -4.12
CA TRP A 155 -1.27 4.77 -3.73
C TRP A 155 -1.02 5.84 -4.79
N ASN A 156 0.11 5.76 -5.50
CA ASN A 156 0.43 6.67 -6.61
C ASN A 156 -0.63 6.61 -7.74
N VAL A 157 -1.37 5.51 -7.87
CA VAL A 157 -2.50 5.38 -8.81
C VAL A 157 -3.87 5.45 -8.14
N GLY A 158 -3.93 5.77 -6.84
CA GLY A 158 -5.19 5.97 -6.11
C GLY A 158 -5.87 4.70 -5.62
N CYS A 159 -5.20 3.54 -5.60
CA CYS A 159 -5.78 2.32 -5.01
C CYS A 159 -5.97 2.51 -3.49
N GLN A 160 -7.18 2.23 -3.00
CA GLN A 160 -7.60 2.63 -1.65
C GLN A 160 -7.63 1.48 -0.64
N ILE A 161 -7.79 0.24 -1.12
CA ILE A 161 -7.90 -0.95 -0.27
C ILE A 161 -6.68 -1.82 -0.53
N GLY A 162 -5.84 -2.01 0.47
CA GLY A 162 -4.66 -2.86 0.37
C GLY A 162 -4.18 -3.27 1.75
N ASP A 163 -3.16 -4.12 1.78
CA ASP A 163 -2.55 -4.52 3.03
C ASP A 163 -1.82 -3.33 3.66
N GLN A 164 -1.89 -3.25 4.99
CA GLN A 164 -1.27 -2.17 5.74
C GLN A 164 0.25 -2.27 5.60
N TRP A 165 0.88 -1.16 5.18
CA TRP A 165 2.32 -1.04 5.25
C TRP A 165 2.75 -1.12 6.71
N SER A 166 3.34 -2.23 7.12
CA SER A 166 4.32 -2.18 8.19
C SER A 166 5.69 -2.06 7.53
N ALA A 167 6.42 -0.97 7.78
CA ALA A 167 7.84 -0.91 7.42
C ALA A 167 8.63 -2.11 8.02
N ALA A 168 8.02 -2.82 8.98
CA ALA A 168 8.40 -4.14 9.46
C ALA A 168 8.63 -5.18 8.34
N ALA A 169 7.87 -5.15 7.25
CA ALA A 169 7.91 -6.21 6.26
C ALA A 169 9.23 -6.27 5.46
N GLN A 170 10.13 -5.28 5.59
CA GLN A 170 11.38 -5.21 4.81
C GLN A 170 12.66 -5.58 5.58
N SER A 171 12.62 -5.83 6.90
CA SER A 171 13.85 -5.97 7.69
C SER A 171 13.80 -7.12 8.70
N GLU A 172 13.98 -8.36 8.26
CA GLU A 172 14.31 -9.46 9.19
C GLU A 172 15.63 -9.14 9.87
N HIS A 173 15.60 -8.83 11.18
CA HIS A 173 16.62 -9.05 12.22
C HIS A 173 16.46 -8.01 13.35
N LYS A 174 16.71 -8.45 14.59
CA LYS A 174 16.57 -7.67 15.82
C LYS A 174 17.96 -7.14 16.17
N GLY A 175 18.21 -5.85 15.92
CA GLY A 175 19.47 -5.21 16.21
C GLY A 175 19.72 -5.02 17.71
N ARG A 176 20.96 -5.23 18.13
CA ARG A 176 21.45 -5.00 19.49
C ARG A 176 22.47 -3.87 19.38
N PHE A 177 22.29 -2.72 20.03
CA PHE A 177 23.22 -1.58 19.99
C PHE A 177 24.65 -1.96 20.45
N HIS A 178 25.60 -2.13 19.53
CA HIS A 178 26.96 -2.50 19.93
C HIS A 178 28.11 -1.82 19.17
N ARG A 179 27.93 -1.19 17.98
CA ARG A 179 29.14 -0.90 17.14
C ARG A 179 29.20 0.47 16.43
N GLY A 180 28.10 1.08 15.99
CA GLY A 180 28.07 2.49 15.56
C GLY A 180 26.77 2.93 14.90
N SER A 181 26.28 4.14 15.14
CA SER A 181 24.96 4.58 14.65
C SER A 181 25.04 5.41 13.38
N SER A 182 24.25 5.06 12.36
CA SER A 182 24.00 5.87 11.18
C SER A 182 22.51 6.23 11.07
N GLY A 183 22.21 7.49 10.76
CA GLY A 183 20.89 7.94 10.35
C GLY A 183 20.73 7.90 8.84
N ALA A 184 19.55 7.53 8.37
CA ALA A 184 19.14 7.65 6.97
C ALA A 184 17.82 8.41 6.87
N SER A 185 17.66 9.17 5.80
CA SER A 185 16.38 9.74 5.38
C SER A 185 16.03 9.25 3.99
N GLU A 186 14.81 8.75 3.85
CA GLU A 186 14.25 8.20 2.63
C GLU A 186 13.01 8.98 2.23
N ILE A 187 12.89 9.29 0.94
CA ILE A 187 11.68 9.80 0.33
C ILE A 187 11.00 8.65 -0.40
N HIS A 188 9.75 8.39 -0.02
CA HIS A 188 8.86 7.44 -0.68
C HIS A 188 7.76 8.24 -1.38
N GLY A 189 7.46 7.91 -2.63
CA GLY A 189 6.47 8.67 -3.41
C GLY A 189 6.40 8.17 -4.85
N VAL A 190 6.16 9.09 -5.77
CA VAL A 190 6.31 8.83 -7.20
C VAL A 190 7.75 8.40 -7.52
N PRO A 191 7.98 7.56 -8.55
CA PRO A 191 9.32 7.04 -8.86
C PRO A 191 10.40 8.13 -9.01
N LEU A 192 10.04 9.31 -9.50
CA LEU A 192 10.96 10.43 -9.68
C LEU A 192 11.46 11.03 -8.35
N ASP A 193 10.69 10.91 -7.27
CA ASP A 193 11.00 11.47 -5.95
C ASP A 193 11.68 10.46 -5.03
N GLN A 194 11.71 9.17 -5.41
CA GLN A 194 12.29 8.12 -4.57
C GLN A 194 13.79 8.30 -4.44
N ASN A 195 14.25 8.55 -3.20
CA ASN A 195 15.66 8.81 -2.92
C ASN A 195 15.99 8.44 -1.46
N LYS A 196 17.19 7.88 -1.23
CA LYS A 196 17.72 7.58 0.10
C LYS A 196 19.05 8.30 0.26
N GLN A 197 19.21 9.06 1.34
CA GLN A 197 20.49 9.64 1.75
C GLN A 197 20.81 9.21 3.18
N GLU A 198 22.10 8.99 3.44
CA GLU A 198 22.60 8.51 4.72
C GLU A 198 23.59 9.51 5.30
N THR A 199 23.60 9.62 6.62
CA THR A 199 24.63 10.34 7.36
C THR A 199 25.90 9.50 7.45
N ARG A 200 27.02 10.12 7.85
CA ARG A 200 28.17 9.36 8.34
C ARG A 200 27.81 8.50 9.56
N TRP A 201 28.44 7.33 9.70
CA TRP A 201 28.28 6.53 10.91
C TRP A 201 29.11 7.11 12.07
N ILE A 202 28.62 6.95 13.29
CA ILE A 202 29.31 7.35 14.52
C ILE A 202 29.67 6.10 15.32
N GLU A 203 30.96 5.83 15.48
CA GLU A 203 31.45 4.64 16.15
C GLU A 203 31.19 4.71 17.67
N ASN A 204 30.68 3.61 18.23
CA ASN A 204 30.48 3.40 19.68
C ASN A 204 29.70 4.50 20.43
N ASN A 205 28.75 5.18 19.78
CA ASN A 205 27.87 6.15 20.46
C ASN A 205 26.40 5.98 20.09
N GLY A 206 25.69 5.15 20.86
CA GLY A 206 24.22 5.00 20.76
C GLY A 206 23.42 5.86 21.74
N PHE A 207 24.07 6.54 22.70
CA PHE A 207 23.38 7.31 23.74
C PHE A 207 23.06 8.74 23.29
N ASN A 208 24.00 9.39 22.63
CA ASN A 208 23.85 10.75 22.10
C ASN A 208 24.72 10.98 20.83
N PRO A 209 24.51 10.19 19.76
CA PRO A 209 25.19 10.42 18.49
C PRO A 209 24.90 11.83 17.95
N VAL A 210 25.94 12.52 17.46
CA VAL A 210 25.83 13.86 16.88
C VAL A 210 26.43 13.88 15.47
N TRP A 211 25.56 13.91 14.47
CA TRP A 211 25.93 13.87 13.06
C TRP A 211 26.30 15.24 12.49
N TYR A 212 25.45 16.25 12.66
CA TYR A 212 25.54 17.57 12.00
C TYR A 212 25.44 17.54 10.46
N ASP A 213 25.14 16.38 9.88
CA ASP A 213 24.89 16.22 8.45
C ASP A 213 23.59 16.94 8.03
N THR A 214 23.57 17.45 6.79
CA THR A 214 22.37 18.03 6.16
C THR A 214 22.03 17.25 4.91
N LEU A 215 20.87 16.60 4.91
CA LEU A 215 20.35 15.85 3.77
C LEU A 215 19.40 16.74 2.95
N ARG A 216 19.49 16.70 1.62
CA ARG A 216 18.70 17.57 0.73
C ARG A 216 17.99 16.76 -0.33
N PHE A 217 16.68 16.93 -0.44
CA PHE A 217 15.84 16.22 -1.40
C PHE A 217 15.09 17.22 -2.27
N THR A 218 14.99 16.92 -3.57
CA THR A 218 14.09 17.62 -4.50
C THR A 218 12.87 16.73 -4.69
N ILE A 219 11.69 17.27 -4.43
CA ILE A 219 10.41 16.52 -4.44
C ILE A 219 9.47 17.22 -5.41
N HIS A 220 9.01 16.49 -6.43
CA HIS A 220 8.19 17.00 -7.53
C HIS A 220 6.70 16.83 -7.25
N ALA A 221 6.29 15.78 -6.54
CA ALA A 221 4.91 15.49 -6.15
C ALA A 221 4.77 15.40 -4.61
N PRO A 222 4.90 16.54 -3.89
CA PRO A 222 4.91 16.57 -2.42
C PRO A 222 3.64 16.01 -1.76
N GLU A 223 2.50 16.04 -2.45
CA GLU A 223 1.21 15.51 -2.01
C GLU A 223 1.15 13.97 -1.95
N LEU A 224 2.05 13.30 -2.68
CA LEU A 224 2.19 11.84 -2.66
C LEU A 224 3.44 11.37 -1.89
N ALA A 225 4.26 12.31 -1.41
CA ALA A 225 5.52 12.01 -0.76
C ALA A 225 5.36 11.69 0.73
N MET A 226 6.06 10.67 1.19
CA MET A 226 6.32 10.37 2.60
C MET A 226 7.81 10.46 2.89
N VAL A 227 8.13 10.96 4.07
CA VAL A 227 9.50 11.01 4.61
C VAL A 227 9.64 9.90 5.63
N ARG A 228 10.67 9.08 5.48
CA ARG A 228 11.04 8.03 6.43
C ARG A 228 12.43 8.28 6.99
N PHE A 229 12.50 8.33 8.32
CA PHE A 229 13.73 8.39 9.08
C PHE A 229 14.05 6.98 9.56
N VAL A 230 15.29 6.55 9.38
CA VAL A 230 15.78 5.22 9.81
C VAL A 230 17.06 5.42 10.58
N VAL A 231 17.22 4.68 11.66
CA VAL A 231 18.49 4.53 12.37
C VAL A 231 18.91 3.08 12.26
N GLU A 232 20.17 2.88 11.90
CA GLU A 232 20.80 1.57 11.79
C GLU A 232 22.09 1.54 12.61
N ASP A 233 22.43 0.37 13.14
CA ASP A 233 23.72 0.07 13.76
C ASP A 233 24.65 -0.53 12.69
N TYR A 234 25.67 0.23 12.32
CA TYR A 234 26.62 -0.10 11.27
C TYR A 234 27.51 -1.27 11.67
N ASP A 235 27.57 -2.28 10.79
CA ASP A 235 28.48 -3.41 10.92
C ASP A 235 29.39 -3.52 9.68
N LYS A 236 30.70 -3.64 9.90
CA LYS A 236 31.69 -3.83 8.83
C LYS A 236 31.63 -5.23 8.21
N THR A 237 31.08 -6.20 8.94
CA THR A 237 31.14 -7.63 8.62
C THR A 237 29.80 -8.25 8.25
N SER A 238 28.71 -7.55 8.53
CA SER A 238 27.35 -8.02 8.26
C SER A 238 26.47 -6.86 7.76
N LYS A 239 25.19 -7.12 7.51
CA LYS A 239 24.25 -6.04 7.18
C LYS A 239 24.02 -5.18 8.43
N ASN A 240 23.81 -3.89 8.22
CA ASN A 240 23.48 -2.99 9.33
C ASN A 240 22.23 -3.47 10.07
N ASP A 241 22.29 -3.39 11.38
CA ASP A 241 21.21 -3.81 12.27
C ASP A 241 20.17 -2.69 12.38
N PHE A 242 18.90 -2.99 12.12
CA PHE A 242 17.83 -2.01 12.30
C PHE A 242 17.69 -1.62 13.77
N VAL A 243 17.68 -0.30 14.04
CA VAL A 243 17.50 0.25 15.40
C VAL A 243 16.09 0.80 15.59
N GLY A 244 15.66 1.69 14.69
CA GLY A 244 14.38 2.37 14.81
C GLY A 244 14.03 3.17 13.58
N GLN A 245 12.75 3.48 13.42
CA GLN A 245 12.25 4.27 12.30
C GLN A 245 11.10 5.18 12.68
N TYR A 246 10.85 6.17 11.83
CA TYR A 246 9.64 6.97 11.88
C TYR A 246 9.28 7.43 10.48
N THR A 247 8.01 7.27 10.10
CA THR A 247 7.54 7.60 8.75
C THR A 247 6.30 8.46 8.84
N LEU A 248 6.25 9.52 8.05
CA LEU A 248 5.09 10.40 7.95
C LEU A 248 4.93 10.99 6.54
N PRO A 249 3.71 11.36 6.12
CA PRO A 249 3.50 12.18 4.93
C PRO A 249 4.28 13.49 5.02
N LEU A 250 4.85 13.95 3.90
CA LEU A 250 5.58 15.22 3.84
C LEU A 250 4.69 16.41 4.27
N SER A 251 3.41 16.37 3.90
CA SER A 251 2.41 17.36 4.28
C SER A 251 2.17 17.48 5.80
N CYS A 252 2.51 16.44 6.57
CA CYS A 252 2.45 16.44 8.03
C CYS A 252 3.77 16.88 8.69
N MET A 253 4.85 17.05 7.90
CA MET A 253 6.16 17.40 8.43
C MET A 253 6.18 18.86 8.90
N GLN A 254 6.55 19.07 10.16
CA GLN A 254 6.69 20.41 10.72
C GLN A 254 8.12 20.93 10.54
N GLN A 255 8.24 22.19 10.10
CA GLN A 255 9.53 22.87 9.95
C GLN A 255 10.14 23.32 11.30
N GLY A 256 11.44 23.60 11.29
CA GLY A 256 12.23 24.03 12.45
C GLY A 256 12.87 22.87 13.21
N TYR A 257 13.33 23.15 14.44
CA TYR A 257 13.92 22.13 15.31
C TYR A 257 12.85 21.20 15.87
N ARG A 258 13.04 19.89 15.72
CA ARG A 258 12.06 18.85 16.10
C ARG A 258 12.76 17.60 16.65
N HIS A 259 12.08 16.93 17.59
CA HIS A 259 12.39 15.56 17.96
C HIS A 259 11.52 14.60 17.17
N ILE A 260 12.15 13.60 16.57
CA ILE A 260 11.48 12.49 15.90
C ILE A 260 11.60 11.27 16.82
N HIS A 261 10.48 10.82 17.37
CA HIS A 261 10.45 9.67 18.27
C HIS A 261 10.48 8.38 17.47
N LEU A 262 11.49 7.55 17.72
CA LEU A 262 11.71 6.34 16.95
C LEU A 262 10.75 5.22 17.40
N LEU A 263 10.29 4.47 16.42
CA LEU A 263 9.48 3.28 16.57
C LEU A 263 10.30 2.04 16.22
N SER A 264 10.00 0.93 16.86
CA SER A 264 10.53 -0.38 16.50
C SER A 264 9.96 -0.84 15.17
N LYS A 265 10.48 -1.98 14.73
CA LYS A 265 10.09 -2.63 13.48
C LYS A 265 8.57 -2.80 13.38
N ASP A 266 7.92 -3.25 14.46
CA ASP A 266 6.47 -3.49 14.60
C ASP A 266 5.64 -2.21 14.89
N GLY A 267 6.28 -1.03 14.95
CA GLY A 267 5.60 0.24 15.21
C GLY A 267 5.42 0.56 16.70
N THR A 268 5.97 -0.27 17.60
CA THR A 268 5.96 0.00 19.04
C THR A 268 6.92 1.16 19.37
N SER A 269 6.51 2.06 20.28
CA SER A 269 7.38 3.16 20.70
C SER A 269 8.65 2.62 21.38
N ILE A 270 9.81 3.26 21.12
CA ILE A 270 11.08 2.95 21.81
C ILE A 270 11.49 4.14 22.70
N PRO A 271 10.91 4.35 23.89
CA PRO A 271 11.37 5.42 24.78
C PRO A 271 12.77 5.11 25.36
N PRO A 272 13.67 6.09 25.51
CA PRO A 272 13.56 7.51 25.13
C PRO A 272 14.12 7.85 23.73
N SER A 273 14.27 6.88 22.83
CA SER A 273 14.96 7.01 21.55
C SER A 273 14.34 8.07 20.63
N SER A 274 15.14 9.06 20.24
CA SER A 274 14.72 10.10 19.28
C SER A 274 15.87 10.63 18.44
N LEU A 275 15.54 11.18 17.27
CA LEU A 275 16.45 12.01 16.47
C LEU A 275 16.11 13.48 16.69
N PHE A 276 17.12 14.31 16.93
CA PHE A 276 16.97 15.76 16.93
C PHE A 276 17.36 16.31 15.57
N VAL A 277 16.42 16.96 14.88
CA VAL A 277 16.60 17.43 13.50
C VAL A 277 16.18 18.88 13.36
N HIS A 278 16.71 19.55 12.34
CA HIS A 278 16.20 20.83 11.87
C HIS A 278 15.64 20.65 10.45
N VAL A 279 14.37 20.97 10.28
CA VAL A 279 13.63 20.73 9.04
C VAL A 279 13.37 22.05 8.34
N ARG A 280 13.67 22.12 7.05
CA ARG A 280 13.33 23.26 6.20
C ARG A 280 12.74 22.76 4.89
N ILE A 281 11.58 23.28 4.53
CA ILE A 281 10.86 23.00 3.29
C ILE A 281 10.70 24.34 2.58
N THR A 282 11.17 24.42 1.34
CA THR A 282 11.08 25.62 0.51
C THR A 282 10.43 25.25 -0.81
N GLU A 283 9.41 26.00 -1.20
CA GLU A 283 8.87 25.95 -2.55
C GLU A 283 9.90 26.58 -3.51
N LEU A 284 10.12 25.93 -4.64
CA LEU A 284 11.03 26.37 -5.71
C LEU A 284 10.26 27.10 -6.80
#